data_AF-A0A349PY47-F1
#
_entry.id   AF-A0A349PY47-F1
#
_cell.length_a   1.000
_cell.length_b   1.000
_cell.length_c   1.000
_cell.angle_alpha   90.00
_cell.angle_beta   90.00
_cell.angle_gamma   90.00
#
_symmetry.space_group_name_H-M   'P 1'
#
loop_
_entity.id
_entity.type
_entity.pdbx_description
1 polymer ?
#
loop_
_entity_poly.entity_id
_entity_poly.type
_entity_poly.pdbx_seq_one_letter_code
_entity_poly.pdbx_strand_id
1 'polypeptide(L)'
;CDFTGTHEQLKGPLNLSRTGLETAVRAAFKAITTPTLPANNGSFSHVKLICPENTMVSANAPAPISVYYEVFLAAIDLLLKTLGPIVPDKLPAGHFRSVCVTYISGFHPVSKEFYVQAEPLSGGWGACAFHDGNKGQFSYAHGESYNIPAETRERKYGVMVEEYSFHNEGGGYGEFQGGNGQYLTFKILSDEAYLTGAFLGYSIPTWGLKEGLEGSYNYFTVIRKDGTEENYNIVTNVKLNKGDRVKLVTATGGGYGNPRNRPIQKIERDLKNGFITKEQATEFYNYVL
;
A
#
# COMPACT_ATOMS: atom_id res chain seq x y z
N CYS A 1 -19.38 15.31 -0.91
CA CYS A 1 -18.51 14.50 -1.78
C CYS A 1 -19.34 14.04 -2.97
N ASP A 2 -18.98 14.46 -4.16
CA ASP A 2 -19.70 14.12 -5.40
C ASP A 2 -18.85 13.18 -6.25
N PHE A 3 -19.36 11.98 -6.49
CA PHE A 3 -18.76 10.91 -7.28
C PHE A 3 -19.45 10.73 -8.64
N THR A 4 -20.26 11.71 -9.07
CA THR A 4 -20.82 11.74 -10.42
C THR A 4 -19.70 11.68 -11.47
N GLY A 5 -19.88 10.84 -12.49
CA GLY A 5 -18.87 10.59 -13.52
C GLY A 5 -17.91 9.43 -13.20
N THR A 6 -18.06 8.77 -12.05
CA THR A 6 -17.34 7.52 -11.77
C THR A 6 -17.74 6.44 -12.79
N HIS A 7 -16.77 5.62 -13.18
CA HIS A 7 -16.95 4.54 -14.15
C HIS A 7 -18.07 3.58 -13.73
N GLU A 8 -18.78 3.00 -14.70
CA GLU A 8 -19.75 1.92 -14.47
C GLU A 8 -19.11 0.74 -13.73
N GLN A 9 -19.92 -0.02 -12.98
CA GLN A 9 -19.46 -1.20 -12.27
C GLN A 9 -18.72 -2.18 -13.20
N LEU A 10 -17.59 -2.70 -12.72
CA LEU A 10 -16.69 -3.54 -13.50
C LEU A 10 -17.16 -5.00 -13.52
N LYS A 11 -16.79 -5.72 -14.59
CA LYS A 11 -16.97 -7.18 -14.65
C LYS A 11 -16.03 -7.92 -13.68
N GLY A 12 -14.87 -7.33 -13.39
CA GLY A 12 -13.88 -7.87 -12.46
C GLY A 12 -14.14 -7.46 -11.00
N PRO A 13 -13.40 -8.02 -10.03
CA PRO A 13 -13.72 -7.90 -8.61
C PRO A 13 -13.37 -6.56 -7.95
N LEU A 14 -12.88 -5.60 -8.74
CA LEU A 14 -12.53 -4.24 -8.33
C LEU A 14 -13.77 -3.34 -8.30
N ASN A 15 -14.76 -3.75 -7.52
CA ASN A 15 -15.95 -2.96 -7.24
C ASN A 15 -16.08 -2.75 -5.74
N LEU A 16 -16.76 -1.67 -5.37
CA LEU A 16 -17.11 -1.32 -4.00
C LEU A 16 -18.62 -1.07 -3.92
N SER A 17 -19.24 -1.54 -2.84
CA SER A 17 -20.64 -1.25 -2.57
C SER A 17 -20.83 0.21 -2.16
N ARG A 18 -22.05 0.74 -2.32
CA ARG A 18 -22.38 2.11 -1.89
C ARG A 18 -22.08 2.34 -0.41
N THR A 19 -22.33 1.34 0.44
CA THR A 19 -22.00 1.38 1.87
C THR A 19 -20.49 1.42 2.13
N GLY A 20 -19.71 0.73 1.29
CA GLY A 20 -18.26 0.81 1.32
C GLY A 20 -17.75 2.21 1.00
N LEU A 21 -18.29 2.85 -0.04
CA LEU A 21 -17.96 4.24 -0.38
C LEU A 21 -18.35 5.20 0.73
N GLU A 22 -19.54 5.04 1.31
CA GLU A 22 -19.98 5.84 2.45
C GLU A 22 -19.02 5.70 3.64
N THR A 23 -18.56 4.49 3.93
CA THR A 23 -17.57 4.22 4.98
C THR A 23 -16.23 4.88 4.67
N ALA A 24 -15.77 4.83 3.42
CA ALA A 24 -14.53 5.49 2.99
C ALA A 24 -14.60 7.01 3.22
N VAL A 25 -15.70 7.63 2.78
CA VAL A 25 -15.92 9.07 2.96
C VAL A 25 -15.96 9.45 4.44
N ARG A 26 -16.66 8.65 5.26
CA ARG A 26 -16.74 8.85 6.70
C ARG A 26 -15.38 8.70 7.38
N ALA A 27 -14.57 7.72 6.98
CA ALA A 27 -13.21 7.53 7.51
C ALA A 27 -12.31 8.74 7.23
N ALA A 28 -12.31 9.24 5.99
CA ALA A 28 -11.56 10.45 5.63
C ALA A 28 -12.02 11.68 6.44
N PHE A 29 -13.34 11.88 6.58
CA PHE A 29 -13.88 12.99 7.34
C PHE A 29 -13.57 12.89 8.84
N LYS A 30 -13.59 11.67 9.39
CA LYS A 30 -13.27 11.40 10.79
C LYS A 30 -11.83 11.79 11.12
N ALA A 31 -10.89 11.44 10.24
CA ALA A 31 -9.47 11.77 10.40
C ALA A 31 -9.22 13.29 10.52
N ILE A 32 -10.00 14.11 9.82
CA ILE A 32 -9.79 15.56 9.75
C ILE A 32 -10.51 16.32 10.88
N THR A 33 -11.67 15.81 11.31
CA THR A 33 -12.57 16.56 12.19
C THR A 33 -12.48 16.12 13.64
N THR A 34 -12.61 14.83 13.91
CA THR A 34 -12.77 14.30 15.27
C THR A 34 -11.97 13.00 15.47
N PRO A 35 -10.67 12.94 15.13
CA PRO A 35 -9.91 11.69 15.07
C PRO A 35 -9.84 10.94 16.41
N THR A 36 -9.97 11.63 17.54
CA THR A 36 -9.88 11.06 18.90
C THR A 36 -11.23 10.72 19.53
N LEU A 37 -12.34 11.19 18.96
CA LEU A 37 -13.67 10.91 19.49
C LEU A 37 -14.18 9.58 18.94
N PRO A 38 -15.06 8.85 19.65
CA PRO A 38 -15.74 7.69 19.09
C PRO A 38 -16.49 8.04 17.78
N ALA A 39 -16.51 7.11 16.84
CA ALA A 39 -17.29 7.25 15.61
C ALA A 39 -18.76 6.90 15.89
N ASN A 40 -19.68 7.80 15.57
CA ASN A 40 -21.12 7.55 15.61
C ASN A 40 -21.81 8.34 14.48
N ASN A 41 -23.09 8.08 14.23
CA ASN A 41 -23.83 8.75 13.15
C ASN A 41 -23.85 10.28 13.28
N GLY A 42 -23.78 10.83 14.50
CA GLY A 42 -23.68 12.27 14.73
C GLY A 42 -22.38 12.89 14.20
N SER A 43 -21.28 12.11 14.14
CA SER A 43 -20.00 12.57 13.55
C SER A 43 -20.10 12.84 12.05
N PHE A 44 -21.13 12.31 11.38
CA PHE A 44 -21.27 12.32 9.93
C PHE A 44 -22.56 12.99 9.45
N SER A 45 -23.33 13.62 10.34
CA SER A 45 -24.61 14.27 10.02
C SER A 45 -24.49 15.36 8.94
N HIS A 46 -23.31 15.95 8.79
CA HIS A 46 -23.00 17.00 7.82
C HIS A 46 -22.30 16.48 6.54
N VAL A 47 -22.10 15.17 6.41
CA VAL A 47 -21.49 14.57 5.23
C VAL A 47 -22.59 14.21 4.22
N LYS A 48 -22.62 14.92 3.10
CA LYS A 48 -23.47 14.56 1.95
C LYS A 48 -22.67 13.82 0.89
N LEU A 49 -23.08 12.59 0.60
CA LEU A 49 -22.54 11.76 -0.48
C LEU A 49 -23.48 11.77 -1.68
N ILE A 50 -22.97 12.18 -2.83
CA ILE A 50 -23.66 12.10 -4.12
C ILE A 50 -22.91 11.05 -4.93
N CYS A 51 -23.60 9.98 -5.30
CA CYS A 51 -23.05 8.91 -6.13
C CYS A 51 -24.20 8.29 -6.91
N PRO A 52 -24.16 8.27 -8.26
CA PRO A 52 -25.10 7.50 -9.07
C PRO A 52 -25.04 6.01 -8.70
N GLU A 53 -26.11 5.27 -8.97
CA GLU A 53 -26.15 3.81 -8.82
C GLU A 53 -25.36 3.11 -9.94
N ASN A 54 -25.00 1.84 -9.74
CA ASN A 54 -24.33 0.97 -10.74
C ASN A 54 -22.96 1.47 -11.23
N THR A 55 -22.26 2.25 -10.42
CA THR A 55 -20.85 2.62 -10.63
C THR A 55 -19.91 1.66 -9.92
N MET A 56 -18.61 1.69 -10.23
CA MET A 56 -17.60 0.87 -9.54
C MET A 56 -17.48 1.15 -8.02
N VAL A 57 -18.04 2.27 -7.53
CA VAL A 57 -18.08 2.63 -6.10
C VAL A 57 -19.48 2.55 -5.48
N SER A 58 -20.46 2.11 -6.25
CA SER A 58 -21.85 1.89 -5.85
C SER A 58 -22.40 0.64 -6.52
N ALA A 59 -21.57 -0.40 -6.61
CA ALA A 59 -21.87 -1.56 -7.42
C ALA A 59 -23.02 -2.37 -6.83
N ASN A 60 -23.91 -2.85 -7.70
CA ASN A 60 -25.05 -3.69 -7.33
C ASN A 60 -24.83 -5.13 -7.80
N ALA A 61 -25.44 -6.08 -7.08
CA ALA A 61 -25.45 -7.47 -7.49
C ALA A 61 -25.97 -7.60 -8.94
N PRO A 62 -25.34 -8.44 -9.79
CA PRO A 62 -24.37 -9.48 -9.49
C PRO A 62 -22.88 -9.07 -9.65
N ALA A 63 -22.53 -7.78 -9.65
CA ALA A 63 -21.12 -7.37 -9.81
C ALA A 63 -20.23 -7.93 -8.68
N PRO A 64 -19.04 -8.49 -9.00
CA PRO A 64 -18.15 -9.05 -7.99
C PRO A 64 -17.39 -7.95 -7.23
N ILE A 65 -17.26 -8.12 -5.91
CA ILE A 65 -16.64 -7.15 -4.98
C ILE A 65 -15.53 -7.76 -4.11
N SER A 66 -14.94 -8.90 -4.49
CA SER A 66 -13.99 -9.62 -3.61
C SER A 66 -12.68 -8.86 -3.35
N VAL A 67 -12.34 -7.86 -4.18
CA VAL A 67 -11.17 -6.98 -4.03
C VAL A 67 -11.63 -5.54 -3.72
N TYR A 68 -12.74 -5.40 -2.98
CA TYR A 68 -13.31 -4.08 -2.65
C TYR A 68 -12.34 -3.18 -1.88
N TYR A 69 -11.44 -3.76 -1.09
CA TYR A 69 -10.50 -3.02 -0.22
C TYR A 69 -9.56 -2.13 -1.02
N GLU A 70 -9.22 -2.50 -2.26
CA GLU A 70 -8.41 -1.68 -3.17
C GLU A 70 -9.18 -0.43 -3.62
N VAL A 71 -10.43 -0.61 -4.04
CA VAL A 71 -11.31 0.51 -4.44
C VAL A 71 -11.67 1.39 -3.24
N PHE A 72 -11.85 0.78 -2.07
CA PHE A 72 -12.08 1.47 -0.81
C PHE A 72 -10.91 2.38 -0.43
N LEU A 73 -9.68 1.87 -0.47
CA LEU A 73 -8.48 2.66 -0.23
C LEU A 73 -8.30 3.77 -1.27
N ALA A 74 -8.56 3.48 -2.55
CA ALA A 74 -8.49 4.50 -3.60
C ALA A 74 -9.50 5.64 -3.36
N ALA A 75 -10.72 5.33 -2.88
CA ALA A 75 -11.72 6.33 -2.54
C ALA A 75 -11.30 7.22 -1.36
N ILE A 76 -10.68 6.64 -0.33
CA ILE A 76 -10.14 7.43 0.79
C ILE A 76 -8.95 8.28 0.32
N ASP A 77 -7.98 7.69 -0.39
CA ASP A 77 -6.80 8.38 -0.90
C ASP A 77 -7.17 9.58 -1.79
N LEU A 78 -8.19 9.43 -2.65
CA LEU A 78 -8.71 10.52 -3.47
C LEU A 78 -9.19 11.71 -2.63
N LEU A 79 -9.92 11.43 -1.54
CA LEU A 79 -10.40 12.47 -0.63
C LEU A 79 -9.23 13.12 0.12
N LEU A 80 -8.27 12.33 0.60
CA LEU A 80 -7.08 12.85 1.28
C LEU A 80 -6.24 13.72 0.34
N LYS A 81 -6.03 13.29 -0.91
CA LYS A 81 -5.30 14.06 -1.93
C LYS A 81 -6.00 15.39 -2.25
N THR A 82 -7.33 15.38 -2.30
CA THR A 82 -8.14 16.58 -2.57
C THR A 82 -8.13 17.56 -1.40
N LEU A 83 -8.18 17.06 -0.16
CA LEU A 83 -8.27 17.89 1.05
C LEU A 83 -6.91 18.29 1.62
N GLY A 84 -5.86 17.52 1.34
CA GLY A 84 -4.49 17.74 1.85
C GLY A 84 -3.99 19.17 1.62
N PRO A 85 -4.12 19.76 0.41
CA PRO A 85 -3.72 21.15 0.18
C PRO A 85 -4.50 22.19 0.99
N ILE A 86 -5.74 21.87 1.39
CA ILE A 86 -6.66 22.76 2.11
C ILE A 86 -6.42 22.71 3.62
N VAL A 87 -6.12 21.52 4.16
CA VAL A 87 -5.84 21.29 5.59
C VAL A 87 -4.48 20.60 5.80
N PRO A 88 -3.37 21.20 5.33
CA PRO A 88 -2.07 20.55 5.25
C PRO A 88 -1.50 20.15 6.63
N ASP A 89 -1.90 20.85 7.69
CA ASP A 89 -1.43 20.58 9.05
C ASP A 89 -2.19 19.40 9.72
N LYS A 90 -3.21 18.86 9.06
CA LYS A 90 -4.06 17.79 9.60
C LYS A 90 -3.95 16.46 8.84
N LEU A 91 -3.47 16.48 7.61
CA LEU A 91 -3.41 15.32 6.74
C LEU A 91 -1.98 15.05 6.25
N PRO A 92 -1.58 13.78 6.16
CA PRO A 92 -0.31 13.43 5.53
C PRO A 92 -0.39 13.55 4.00
N ALA A 93 0.76 13.44 3.36
CA ALA A 93 0.90 13.08 1.95
C ALA A 93 0.35 11.65 1.69
N GLY A 94 0.39 11.19 0.43
CA GLY A 94 -0.13 9.89 0.04
C GLY A 94 0.59 8.73 0.73
N HIS A 95 -0.16 7.80 1.32
CA HIS A 95 0.37 6.51 1.78
C HIS A 95 0.63 5.58 0.59
N PHE A 96 1.01 4.32 0.81
CA PHE A 96 1.18 3.31 -0.25
C PHE A 96 -0.11 2.86 -0.97
N ARG A 97 -1.31 3.28 -0.51
CA ARG A 97 -2.61 3.21 -1.24
C ARG A 97 -3.17 1.85 -1.64
N SER A 98 -2.59 0.77 -1.14
CA SER A 98 -3.01 -0.59 -1.47
C SER A 98 -3.03 -1.40 -0.19
N VAL A 99 -3.78 -2.49 -0.17
CA VAL A 99 -3.62 -3.51 0.88
C VAL A 99 -2.41 -4.40 0.53
N CYS A 100 -2.13 -4.53 -0.77
CA CYS A 100 -1.08 -5.40 -1.31
C CYS A 100 -1.24 -6.84 -0.80
N VAL A 101 -2.48 -7.35 -0.81
CA VAL A 101 -2.72 -8.72 -0.34
C VAL A 101 -2.18 -9.71 -1.36
N THR A 102 -1.55 -10.75 -0.83
CA THR A 102 -1.22 -11.96 -1.58
C THR A 102 -1.88 -13.16 -0.95
N TYR A 103 -2.27 -14.09 -1.82
CA TYR A 103 -2.74 -15.41 -1.47
C TYR A 103 -1.81 -16.42 -2.10
N ILE A 104 -1.26 -17.30 -1.28
CA ILE A 104 -0.45 -18.43 -1.74
C ILE A 104 -1.14 -19.70 -1.29
N SER A 105 -1.45 -20.56 -2.23
CA SER A 105 -2.04 -21.85 -1.94
C SER A 105 -1.24 -22.98 -2.55
N GLY A 106 -1.28 -24.14 -1.92
CA GLY A 106 -0.55 -25.31 -2.37
C GLY A 106 -0.60 -26.42 -1.33
N PHE A 107 0.27 -27.42 -1.51
CA PHE A 107 0.43 -28.52 -0.56
C PHE A 107 1.80 -28.43 0.10
N HIS A 108 1.83 -28.49 1.42
CA HIS A 108 3.07 -28.38 2.18
C HIS A 108 4.05 -29.51 1.80
N PRO A 109 5.34 -29.23 1.54
CA PRO A 109 6.26 -30.21 0.97
C PRO A 109 6.49 -31.46 1.85
N VAL A 110 6.39 -31.32 3.18
CA VAL A 110 6.56 -32.40 4.15
C VAL A 110 5.23 -33.03 4.58
N SER A 111 4.36 -32.30 5.29
CA SER A 111 3.08 -32.82 5.78
C SER A 111 2.06 -33.16 4.70
N LYS A 112 2.24 -32.65 3.46
CA LYS A 112 1.30 -32.81 2.34
C LYS A 112 -0.11 -32.24 2.61
N GLU A 113 -0.27 -31.44 3.66
CA GLU A 113 -1.52 -30.75 3.94
C GLU A 113 -1.71 -29.57 2.99
N PHE A 114 -2.96 -29.33 2.60
CA PHE A 114 -3.32 -28.14 1.83
C PHE A 114 -3.20 -26.90 2.71
N TYR A 115 -2.62 -25.82 2.17
CA TYR A 115 -2.56 -24.53 2.84
C TYR A 115 -3.08 -23.43 1.93
N VAL A 116 -3.59 -22.38 2.59
CA VAL A 116 -3.78 -21.05 1.99
C VAL A 116 -3.19 -20.04 2.96
N GLN A 117 -2.15 -19.35 2.53
CA GLN A 117 -1.69 -18.12 3.15
C GLN A 117 -2.51 -16.98 2.56
N ALA A 118 -3.03 -16.10 3.41
CA ALA A 118 -3.58 -14.81 3.04
C ALA A 118 -2.86 -13.75 3.87
N GLU A 119 -2.16 -12.83 3.22
CA GLU A 119 -1.36 -11.84 3.93
C GLU A 119 -1.47 -10.45 3.29
N PRO A 120 -1.93 -9.44 4.05
CA PRO A 120 -1.71 -8.05 3.69
C PRO A 120 -0.26 -7.64 3.95
N LEU A 121 0.25 -6.67 3.20
CA LEU A 121 1.61 -6.17 3.41
C LEU A 121 1.59 -4.79 4.06
N SER A 122 2.63 -4.54 4.86
CA SER A 122 2.92 -3.22 5.39
C SER A 122 3.79 -2.42 4.42
N GLY A 123 3.54 -1.12 4.31
CA GLY A 123 4.22 -0.25 3.36
C GLY A 123 4.51 1.14 3.92
N GLY A 124 4.90 2.05 3.04
CA GLY A 124 5.24 3.42 3.39
C GLY A 124 4.01 4.29 3.63
N TRP A 125 3.97 5.01 4.76
CA TRP A 125 2.99 6.07 4.97
C TRP A 125 3.50 7.42 4.49
N GLY A 126 2.61 8.30 4.03
CA GLY A 126 3.00 9.66 3.65
C GLY A 126 3.48 10.47 4.85
N ALA A 127 4.42 11.39 4.59
CA ALA A 127 4.90 12.34 5.58
C ALA A 127 3.84 13.41 5.89
N CYS A 128 3.97 14.07 7.05
CA CYS A 128 3.07 15.16 7.45
C CYS A 128 3.87 16.42 7.77
N ALA A 129 3.17 17.50 8.11
CA ALA A 129 3.77 18.80 8.40
C ALA A 129 4.76 18.83 9.58
N PHE A 130 4.83 17.76 10.38
CA PHE A 130 5.62 17.73 11.62
C PHE A 130 6.48 16.47 11.79
N HIS A 131 6.28 15.40 11.00
CA HIS A 131 7.12 14.20 11.07
C HIS A 131 7.20 13.43 9.76
N ASP A 132 8.27 12.64 9.63
CA ASP A 132 8.46 11.67 8.55
C ASP A 132 7.34 10.61 8.59
N GLY A 133 6.98 10.05 7.44
CA GLY A 133 6.00 8.97 7.37
C GLY A 133 6.45 7.70 8.10
N ASN A 134 5.49 6.97 8.64
CA ASN A 134 5.75 5.67 9.26
C ASN A 134 6.25 4.67 8.22
N LYS A 135 7.36 4.00 8.52
CA LYS A 135 7.99 2.98 7.66
C LYS A 135 7.37 1.61 7.95
N GLY A 136 6.99 0.86 6.92
CA GLY A 136 6.40 -0.47 7.08
C GLY A 136 5.19 -0.52 8.00
N GLN A 137 4.21 0.33 7.74
CA GLN A 137 2.93 0.31 8.44
C GLN A 137 1.84 -0.22 7.52
N PHE A 138 0.88 -0.97 8.07
CA PHE A 138 -0.29 -1.42 7.32
C PHE A 138 -1.11 -0.25 6.80
N SER A 139 -1.86 -0.46 5.73
CA SER A 139 -2.78 0.56 5.20
C SER A 139 -3.74 1.03 6.30
N TYR A 140 -4.15 2.30 6.22
CA TYR A 140 -5.07 2.90 7.19
C TYR A 140 -6.49 2.30 7.15
N ALA A 141 -6.77 1.35 6.24
CA ALA A 141 -8.00 0.58 6.17
C ALA A 141 -7.89 -0.83 6.80
N HIS A 142 -6.71 -1.24 7.29
CA HIS A 142 -6.48 -2.60 7.84
C HIS A 142 -6.91 -2.81 9.28
N GLY A 143 -7.18 -1.74 10.03
CA GLY A 143 -7.37 -1.85 11.48
C GLY A 143 -6.12 -2.39 12.19
N GLU A 144 -6.32 -3.15 13.26
CA GLU A 144 -5.25 -3.77 14.05
C GLU A 144 -4.83 -5.10 13.42
N SER A 145 -3.88 -5.04 12.48
CA SER A 145 -3.29 -6.21 11.83
C SER A 145 -1.85 -6.43 12.29
N TYR A 146 -1.45 -7.70 12.40
CA TYR A 146 -0.08 -8.11 12.69
C TYR A 146 0.54 -8.75 11.46
N ASN A 147 1.83 -8.52 11.24
CA ASN A 147 2.57 -9.18 10.17
C ASN A 147 2.80 -10.66 10.50
N ILE A 148 2.95 -11.50 9.47
CA ILE A 148 3.29 -12.90 9.66
C ILE A 148 4.81 -13.01 9.88
N PRO A 149 5.30 -13.50 11.04
CA PRO A 149 6.72 -13.72 11.26
C PRO A 149 7.31 -14.68 10.21
N ALA A 150 8.54 -14.43 9.78
CA ALA A 150 9.21 -15.25 8.76
C ALA A 150 9.19 -16.74 9.14
N GLU A 151 9.53 -17.08 10.38
CA GLU A 151 9.52 -18.46 10.90
C GLU A 151 8.14 -19.13 10.78
N THR A 152 7.06 -18.37 11.04
CA THR A 152 5.70 -18.89 10.87
C THR A 152 5.39 -19.15 9.41
N ARG A 153 5.86 -18.27 8.51
CA ARG A 153 5.67 -18.42 7.08
C ARG A 153 6.34 -19.69 6.56
N GLU A 154 7.60 -19.88 6.93
CA GLU A 154 8.41 -21.04 6.52
C GLU A 154 7.85 -22.35 7.06
N ARG A 155 7.39 -22.33 8.32
CA ARG A 155 6.85 -23.52 8.97
C ARG A 155 5.51 -23.99 8.39
N LYS A 156 4.68 -23.07 7.91
CA LYS A 156 3.28 -23.35 7.52
C LYS A 156 3.04 -23.43 6.01
N TYR A 157 3.75 -22.66 5.19
CA TYR A 157 3.34 -22.43 3.79
C TYR A 157 4.32 -22.98 2.75
N GLY A 158 5.27 -23.82 3.13
CA GLY A 158 6.15 -24.47 2.15
C GLY A 158 6.93 -23.48 1.27
N VAL A 159 7.36 -22.38 1.89
CA VAL A 159 8.20 -21.33 1.31
C VAL A 159 9.40 -21.07 2.22
N MET A 160 10.43 -20.42 1.70
CA MET A 160 11.59 -19.93 2.46
C MET A 160 11.70 -18.42 2.26
N VAL A 161 11.78 -17.65 3.34
CA VAL A 161 11.93 -16.20 3.26
C VAL A 161 13.40 -15.90 2.95
N GLU A 162 13.67 -15.28 1.80
CA GLU A 162 15.02 -14.89 1.40
C GLU A 162 15.31 -13.42 1.75
N GLU A 163 14.28 -12.58 1.74
CA GLU A 163 14.41 -11.17 2.12
C GLU A 163 13.13 -10.68 2.81
N TYR A 164 13.31 -9.94 3.91
CA TYR A 164 12.26 -9.12 4.50
C TYR A 164 12.89 -7.84 5.06
N SER A 165 12.85 -6.77 4.27
CA SER A 165 13.63 -5.55 4.51
C SER A 165 12.85 -4.29 4.13
N PHE A 166 13.28 -3.14 4.64
CA PHE A 166 12.89 -1.86 4.03
C PHE A 166 13.69 -1.64 2.77
N HIS A 167 13.06 -1.07 1.73
CA HIS A 167 13.76 -0.72 0.50
C HIS A 167 13.98 0.78 0.33
N ASN A 168 14.96 1.10 -0.51
CA ASN A 168 15.35 2.44 -0.91
C ASN A 168 15.27 2.61 -2.43
N GLU A 169 14.24 2.04 -3.08
CA GLU A 169 13.97 2.28 -4.53
C GLU A 169 13.69 3.75 -4.85
N GLY A 170 13.57 4.58 -3.81
CA GLY A 170 13.46 6.02 -3.88
C GLY A 170 12.02 6.52 -3.79
N GLY A 171 11.86 7.82 -3.99
CA GLY A 171 10.60 8.52 -3.84
C GLY A 171 10.30 8.90 -2.39
N GLY A 172 9.34 9.82 -2.23
CA GLY A 172 8.86 10.25 -0.92
C GLY A 172 9.75 11.30 -0.28
N TYR A 173 10.63 11.92 -1.05
CA TYR A 173 11.56 12.91 -0.53
C TYR A 173 10.83 14.21 -0.19
N GLY A 174 11.14 14.79 0.96
CA GLY A 174 10.60 16.05 1.43
C GLY A 174 11.40 16.53 2.64
N GLU A 175 11.10 17.73 3.13
CA GLU A 175 11.56 18.18 4.45
C GLU A 175 11.29 17.09 5.50
N PHE A 176 10.08 16.52 5.40
CA PHE A 176 9.72 15.25 6.01
C PHE A 176 9.62 14.17 4.93
N GLN A 177 10.34 13.07 5.15
CA GLN A 177 10.43 11.96 4.20
C GLN A 177 9.25 11.02 4.40
N GLY A 178 8.65 10.54 3.32
CA GLY A 178 7.70 9.44 3.35
C GLY A 178 8.32 8.18 3.94
N GLY A 179 7.48 7.34 4.53
CA GLY A 179 7.93 6.06 5.08
C GLY A 179 8.42 5.14 3.97
N ASN A 180 9.50 4.40 4.21
CA ASN A 180 9.96 3.34 3.32
C ASN A 180 8.92 2.22 3.25
N GLY A 181 8.72 1.70 2.04
CA GLY A 181 8.04 0.44 1.83
C GLY A 181 8.97 -0.74 2.15
N GLN A 182 8.48 -1.94 1.89
CA GLN A 182 9.18 -3.19 2.17
C GLN A 182 9.39 -4.03 0.92
N TYR A 183 10.49 -4.78 0.92
CA TYR A 183 10.63 -6.00 0.15
C TYR A 183 10.25 -7.19 1.02
N LEU A 184 9.46 -8.10 0.45
CA LEU A 184 9.30 -9.45 0.97
C LEU A 184 9.53 -10.43 -0.19
N THR A 185 10.66 -11.12 -0.15
CA THR A 185 11.02 -12.13 -1.13
C THR A 185 10.98 -13.50 -0.49
N PHE A 186 10.23 -14.43 -1.08
CA PHE A 186 10.28 -15.84 -0.68
C PHE A 186 10.43 -16.76 -1.87
N LYS A 187 11.10 -17.88 -1.62
CA LYS A 187 11.31 -18.97 -2.56
C LYS A 187 10.32 -20.09 -2.29
N ILE A 188 9.71 -20.63 -3.34
CA ILE A 188 8.77 -21.74 -3.24
C ILE A 188 9.53 -23.05 -2.99
N LEU A 189 9.17 -23.77 -1.93
CA LEU A 189 9.71 -25.11 -1.62
C LEU A 189 8.74 -26.24 -1.99
N SER A 190 7.45 -25.93 -2.07
CA SER A 190 6.40 -26.84 -2.54
C SER A 190 6.61 -27.20 -4.01
N ASP A 191 6.26 -28.42 -4.41
CA ASP A 191 6.42 -28.86 -5.81
C ASP A 191 5.55 -28.02 -6.77
N GLU A 192 4.38 -27.62 -6.29
CA GLU A 192 3.44 -26.73 -6.95
C GLU A 192 2.77 -25.79 -5.93
N ALA A 193 2.64 -24.51 -6.30
CA ALA A 193 1.89 -23.51 -5.55
C ALA A 193 1.20 -22.52 -6.52
N TYR A 194 0.25 -21.75 -6.02
CA TYR A 194 -0.50 -20.77 -6.80
C TYR A 194 -0.54 -19.43 -6.10
N LEU A 195 -0.21 -18.38 -6.83
CA LEU A 195 -0.25 -16.98 -6.38
C LEU A 195 -1.47 -16.27 -6.97
N THR A 196 -2.25 -15.65 -6.10
CA THR A 196 -3.26 -14.65 -6.44
C THR A 196 -2.92 -13.38 -5.65
N GLY A 197 -2.96 -12.21 -6.27
CA GLY A 197 -2.56 -10.97 -5.61
C GLY A 197 -3.20 -9.75 -6.24
N ALA A 198 -3.37 -8.70 -5.43
CA ALA A 198 -3.91 -7.43 -5.86
C ALA A 198 -3.14 -6.27 -5.23
N PHE A 199 -2.43 -5.52 -6.07
CA PHE A 199 -1.57 -4.40 -5.73
C PHE A 199 -2.01 -3.22 -6.62
N LEU A 200 -2.66 -2.21 -6.04
CA LEU A 200 -2.88 -0.93 -6.73
C LEU A 200 -1.63 -0.06 -6.67
N GLY A 201 -1.48 0.87 -7.62
CA GLY A 201 -0.34 1.80 -7.63
C GLY A 201 0.90 1.29 -8.37
N TYR A 202 0.73 0.34 -9.30
CA TYR A 202 1.79 -0.09 -10.24
C TYR A 202 2.21 1.03 -11.21
N SER A 203 1.26 1.86 -11.63
CA SER A 203 1.49 2.92 -12.65
C SER A 203 1.33 4.33 -12.12
N ILE A 204 0.86 4.49 -10.89
CA ILE A 204 0.65 5.79 -10.27
C ILE A 204 1.41 5.77 -8.95
N PRO A 205 2.38 6.67 -8.74
CA PRO A 205 3.12 6.73 -7.49
C PRO A 205 2.26 7.32 -6.37
N THR A 206 2.73 7.19 -5.13
CA THR A 206 2.12 7.90 -4.00
C THR A 206 2.38 9.39 -4.15
N TRP A 207 1.40 10.23 -3.84
CA TRP A 207 1.46 11.67 -4.10
C TRP A 207 2.15 12.42 -2.95
N GLY A 208 2.99 13.39 -3.28
CA GLY A 208 3.60 14.31 -2.30
C GLY A 208 2.70 15.49 -1.94
N LEU A 209 3.08 16.24 -0.90
CA LEU A 209 2.32 17.41 -0.42
C LEU A 209 3.25 18.58 -0.10
N LYS A 210 2.81 19.82 -0.39
CA LYS A 210 3.57 21.07 -0.12
C LYS A 210 5.02 21.00 -0.61
N GLU A 211 5.23 20.77 -1.90
CA GLU A 211 6.56 20.59 -2.55
C GLU A 211 7.31 19.29 -2.21
N GLY A 212 6.74 18.43 -1.37
CA GLY A 212 7.22 17.06 -1.22
C GLY A 212 7.06 16.26 -2.51
N LEU A 213 8.01 15.38 -2.79
CA LEU A 213 8.05 14.57 -4.00
C LEU A 213 7.20 13.31 -3.87
N GLU A 214 6.81 12.78 -5.02
CA GLU A 214 6.07 11.52 -5.14
C GLU A 214 6.89 10.34 -4.60
N GLY A 215 6.22 9.36 -4.01
CA GLY A 215 6.82 8.09 -3.58
C GLY A 215 7.00 7.09 -4.72
N SER A 216 7.12 5.81 -4.35
CA SER A 216 7.32 4.73 -5.30
C SER A 216 6.00 4.00 -5.65
N TYR A 217 6.13 2.81 -6.24
CA TYR A 217 5.05 1.99 -6.76
C TYR A 217 4.87 0.72 -5.93
N ASN A 218 3.67 0.16 -5.95
CA ASN A 218 3.46 -1.22 -5.47
C ASN A 218 3.48 -2.17 -6.65
N TYR A 219 4.19 -3.28 -6.50
CA TYR A 219 4.24 -4.32 -7.52
C TYR A 219 4.68 -5.65 -6.91
N PHE A 220 4.51 -6.73 -7.66
CA PHE A 220 5.18 -7.98 -7.35
C PHE A 220 5.73 -8.63 -8.60
N THR A 221 6.83 -9.36 -8.41
CA THR A 221 7.59 -10.01 -9.48
C THR A 221 7.69 -11.49 -9.17
N VAL A 222 7.31 -12.33 -10.13
CA VAL A 222 7.64 -13.75 -10.10
C VAL A 222 8.96 -13.93 -10.85
N ILE A 223 9.96 -14.45 -10.15
CA ILE A 223 11.29 -14.74 -10.71
C ILE A 223 11.39 -16.25 -10.86
N ARG A 224 11.39 -16.72 -12.10
CA ARG A 224 11.48 -18.14 -12.46
C ARG A 224 12.86 -18.68 -12.16
N LYS A 225 12.97 -20.00 -12.02
CA LYS A 225 14.25 -20.68 -11.78
C LYS A 225 15.32 -20.40 -12.85
N ASP A 226 14.91 -20.14 -14.09
CA ASP A 226 15.81 -19.79 -15.20
C ASP A 226 16.23 -18.30 -15.21
N GLY A 227 15.72 -17.50 -14.27
CA GLY A 227 15.99 -16.06 -14.16
C GLY A 227 14.97 -15.18 -14.87
N THR A 228 13.97 -15.73 -15.55
CA THR A 228 12.91 -14.94 -16.19
C THR A 228 12.09 -14.20 -15.13
N GLU A 229 11.86 -12.91 -15.34
CA GLU A 229 11.06 -12.08 -14.44
C GLU A 229 9.71 -11.71 -15.07
N GLU A 230 8.64 -11.93 -14.31
CA GLU A 230 7.27 -11.59 -14.70
C GLU A 230 6.71 -10.61 -13.67
N ASN A 231 6.50 -9.36 -14.10
CA ASN A 231 5.94 -8.30 -13.26
C ASN A 231 4.41 -8.29 -13.33
N TYR A 232 3.81 -8.13 -12.16
CA TYR A 232 2.39 -8.22 -11.97
C TYR A 232 1.89 -7.16 -10.98
N ASN A 233 0.63 -6.79 -11.15
CA ASN A 233 -0.10 -5.90 -10.25
C ASN A 233 -1.39 -6.54 -9.74
N ILE A 234 -2.16 -7.21 -10.61
CA ILE A 234 -3.34 -7.97 -10.22
C ILE A 234 -3.35 -9.27 -11.03
N VAL A 235 -3.35 -10.41 -10.32
CA VAL A 235 -3.35 -11.73 -10.95
C VAL A 235 -4.22 -12.71 -10.18
N THR A 236 -4.61 -13.77 -10.86
CA THR A 236 -5.32 -14.91 -10.26
C THR A 236 -4.65 -16.20 -10.69
N ASN A 237 -4.36 -17.07 -9.72
CA ASN A 237 -3.84 -18.42 -9.92
C ASN A 237 -2.61 -18.52 -10.83
N VAL A 238 -1.64 -17.61 -10.66
CA VAL A 238 -0.33 -17.77 -11.28
C VAL A 238 0.34 -19.00 -10.68
N LYS A 239 0.61 -20.00 -11.53
CA LYS A 239 1.32 -21.21 -11.10
C LYS A 239 2.77 -20.87 -10.78
N LEU A 240 3.23 -21.38 -9.65
CA LEU A 240 4.60 -21.31 -9.17
C LEU A 240 5.14 -22.73 -9.00
N ASN A 241 6.38 -22.95 -9.43
CA ASN A 241 7.05 -24.23 -9.27
C ASN A 241 8.10 -24.14 -8.16
N LYS A 242 8.52 -25.30 -7.66
CA LYS A 242 9.63 -25.38 -6.71
C LYS A 242 10.88 -24.65 -7.23
N GLY A 243 11.36 -23.71 -6.41
CA GLY A 243 12.53 -22.90 -6.71
C GLY A 243 12.24 -21.55 -7.37
N ASP A 244 11.02 -21.30 -7.84
CA ASP A 244 10.58 -19.96 -8.23
C ASP A 244 10.60 -19.04 -6.99
N ARG A 245 10.79 -17.74 -7.21
CA ARG A 245 10.71 -16.70 -6.18
C ARG A 245 9.58 -15.75 -6.47
N VAL A 246 9.03 -15.19 -5.42
CA VAL A 246 8.07 -14.10 -5.50
C VAL A 246 8.65 -12.95 -4.68
N LYS A 247 8.95 -11.84 -5.35
CA LYS A 247 9.36 -10.58 -4.72
C LYS A 247 8.15 -9.66 -4.64
N LEU A 248 7.71 -9.35 -3.44
CA LEU A 248 6.62 -8.42 -3.16
C LEU A 248 7.21 -7.07 -2.77
N VAL A 249 6.73 -5.99 -3.40
CA VAL A 249 7.22 -4.63 -3.16
C VAL A 249 6.05 -3.71 -2.87
N THR A 250 6.07 -3.09 -1.69
CA THR A 250 5.11 -2.04 -1.32
C THR A 250 5.72 -0.67 -1.52
N ALA A 251 4.95 0.33 -1.90
CA ALA A 251 5.44 1.67 -2.17
C ALA A 251 5.96 2.40 -0.92
N THR A 252 6.86 3.36 -1.14
CA THR A 252 7.15 4.44 -0.21
C THR A 252 5.98 5.43 -0.15
N GLY A 253 5.78 6.07 0.99
CA GLY A 253 4.83 7.18 1.10
C GLY A 253 5.35 8.45 0.41
N GLY A 254 4.45 9.39 0.12
CA GLY A 254 4.81 10.69 -0.43
C GLY A 254 5.54 11.57 0.58
N GLY A 255 6.40 12.47 0.09
CA GLY A 255 7.11 13.44 0.91
C GLY A 255 6.23 14.64 1.28
N TYR A 256 6.66 15.37 2.31
CA TYR A 256 6.06 16.65 2.71
C TYR A 256 7.13 17.73 2.79
N GLY A 257 6.84 18.92 2.25
CA GLY A 257 7.78 20.05 2.30
C GLY A 257 8.91 19.92 1.28
N ASN A 258 9.59 21.03 1.01
CA ASN A 258 10.71 21.03 0.09
C ASN A 258 11.86 20.16 0.64
N PRO A 259 12.35 19.14 -0.11
CA PRO A 259 13.47 18.30 0.32
C PRO A 259 14.70 19.10 0.79
N ARG A 260 14.98 20.25 0.18
CA ARG A 260 16.15 21.09 0.53
C ARG A 260 16.08 21.67 1.95
N ASN A 261 14.92 21.63 2.59
CA ASN A 261 14.74 22.06 3.98
C ASN A 261 14.99 20.91 4.98
N ARG A 262 15.22 19.67 4.53
CA ARG A 262 15.42 18.53 5.43
C ARG A 262 16.67 18.77 6.30
N PRO A 263 16.55 18.69 7.65
CA PRO A 263 17.70 18.86 8.52
C PRO A 263 18.79 17.82 8.25
N ILE A 264 20.05 18.27 8.19
CA ILE A 264 21.23 17.44 7.91
C ILE A 264 21.31 16.22 8.84
N GLN A 265 21.01 16.39 10.13
CA GLN A 265 21.05 15.31 11.11
C GLN A 265 20.05 14.19 10.80
N LYS A 266 18.91 14.52 10.17
CA LYS A 266 17.96 13.51 9.71
C LYS A 266 18.49 12.77 8.48
N ILE A 267 19.12 13.47 7.53
CA ILE A 267 19.75 12.89 6.35
C ILE A 267 20.84 11.88 6.78
N GLU A 268 21.74 12.28 7.68
CA GLU A 268 22.79 11.41 8.22
C GLU A 268 22.23 10.17 8.92
N ARG A 269 21.14 10.34 9.68
CA ARG A 269 20.43 9.23 10.31
C ARG A 269 19.83 8.28 9.28
N ASP A 270 19.24 8.80 8.21
CA ASP A 270 18.64 7.98 7.17
C ASP A 270 19.70 7.21 6.38
N LEU A 271 20.84 7.85 6.07
CA LEU A 271 22.02 7.20 5.48
C LEU A 271 22.57 6.09 6.38
N LYS A 272 22.76 6.38 7.67
CA LYS A 272 23.27 5.41 8.65
C LYS A 272 22.38 4.16 8.75
N ASN A 273 21.07 4.32 8.64
CA ASN A 273 20.10 3.22 8.74
C ASN A 273 19.75 2.60 7.38
N GLY A 274 20.32 3.08 6.27
CA GLY A 274 20.06 2.57 4.92
C GLY A 274 18.67 2.92 4.36
N PHE A 275 17.98 3.91 4.92
CA PHE A 275 16.66 4.35 4.43
C PHE A 275 16.76 5.14 3.11
N ILE A 276 17.91 5.75 2.85
CA ILE A 276 18.28 6.39 1.59
C ILE A 276 19.73 6.04 1.26
N THR A 277 20.10 6.15 -0.01
CA THR A 277 21.50 6.01 -0.47
C THR A 277 22.22 7.37 -0.47
N LYS A 278 23.55 7.35 -0.62
CA LYS A 278 24.37 8.57 -0.74
C LYS A 278 24.04 9.35 -2.01
N GLU A 279 23.74 8.64 -3.08
CA GLU A 279 23.36 9.21 -4.37
C GLU A 279 22.03 9.96 -4.22
N GLN A 280 21.04 9.33 -3.56
CA GLN A 280 19.75 9.96 -3.26
C GLN A 280 19.91 11.17 -2.33
N ALA A 281 20.79 11.09 -1.33
CA ALA A 281 21.07 12.21 -0.44
C ALA A 281 21.65 13.43 -1.19
N THR A 282 22.59 13.18 -2.09
CA THR A 282 23.16 14.23 -2.94
C THR A 282 22.10 14.83 -3.86
N GLU A 283 21.38 13.98 -4.60
CA GLU A 283 20.42 14.38 -5.62
C GLU A 283 19.24 15.17 -5.04
N PHE A 284 18.56 14.62 -4.03
CA PHE A 284 17.29 15.16 -3.53
C PHE A 284 17.46 16.11 -2.35
N TYR A 285 18.52 15.96 -1.55
CA TYR A 285 18.72 16.76 -0.33
C TYR A 285 19.87 17.76 -0.41
N ASN A 286 20.65 17.80 -1.49
CA ASN A 286 21.84 18.67 -1.66
C ASN A 286 22.87 18.38 -0.56
N TYR A 287 22.90 17.14 -0.08
CA TYR A 287 23.84 16.71 0.93
C TYR A 287 25.22 16.56 0.29
N VAL A 288 26.18 17.35 0.77
CA VAL A 288 27.59 17.25 0.38
C VAL A 288 28.33 16.55 1.52
N LEU A 289 29.06 15.50 1.18
CA LEU A 289 29.86 14.69 2.11
C LEU A 289 31.01 15.48 2.74
#